data_AF-A0A3A0BEU8-F1
#
_entry.id   AF-A0A3A0BEU8-F1
#
_cell.length_a   1.000
_cell.length_b   1.000
_cell.length_c   1.000
_cell.angle_alpha   90.00
_cell.angle_beta   90.00
_cell.angle_gamma   90.00
#
_symmetry.space_group_name_H-M   'P 1'
#
loop_
_entity.id
_entity.type
_entity.pdbx_description
1 polymer ?
#
loop_
_entity_poly.entity_id
_entity_poly.type
_entity_poly.pdbx_seq_one_letter_code
_entity_poly.pdbx_strand_id
1 'polypeptide(L)'
;MTSTQPALYPDALSDFEAELRAVQETLAAAIEELGMPLGELVHAQSKQTAPALRAALILAAGYAPHGDEQSRRRRLYLAAALEMLYLALHVHRLLVNAAALEAQGEDLDRSFIGSTILAGDYCFSRAASMAAQTDSPAIVTRFAQALQTVSEGHLRALFAPEATGFDENRALLEAGAEAAPDLAGLPAHLLPGYRAAAAALAATLADSSLNARSLAALLPTLPADYQPRWQALAQWLMGEHTNGQDARRSPAPRS
;
A
#
# COMPACT_ATOMS: atom_id res chain seq x y z
N MET A 1 40.78 -9.68 20.90
CA MET A 1 39.58 -9.76 21.77
C MET A 1 38.46 -9.07 21.04
N THR A 2 37.56 -9.88 20.49
CA THR A 2 36.46 -9.51 19.59
C THR A 2 35.45 -8.64 20.33
N SER A 3 35.24 -7.44 19.79
CA SER A 3 34.18 -6.51 20.20
C SER A 3 32.84 -7.05 19.69
N THR A 4 32.05 -7.65 20.58
CA THR A 4 30.67 -8.05 20.29
C THR A 4 29.81 -6.80 20.35
N GLN A 5 29.51 -6.22 19.19
CA GLN A 5 28.51 -5.17 19.05
C GLN A 5 27.11 -5.85 19.15
N PRO A 6 26.18 -5.36 19.98
CA PRO A 6 24.88 -6.01 20.14
C PRO A 6 24.04 -5.84 18.87
N ALA A 7 23.36 -6.91 18.47
CA ALA A 7 22.34 -6.87 17.42
C ALA A 7 21.25 -5.86 17.81
N LEU A 8 21.08 -4.81 17.02
CA LEU A 8 19.95 -3.88 17.13
C LEU A 8 18.72 -4.56 16.49
N TYR A 9 17.58 -4.44 17.18
CA TYR A 9 16.24 -5.03 16.92
C TYR A 9 15.94 -6.39 17.62
N PRO A 10 15.16 -6.40 18.74
CA PRO A 10 14.86 -7.61 19.51
C PRO A 10 13.88 -8.59 18.84
N ASP A 11 13.11 -8.16 17.84
CA ASP A 11 12.19 -9.02 17.06
C ASP A 11 11.84 -8.33 15.72
N ALA A 12 12.09 -9.01 14.59
CA ALA A 12 11.81 -8.49 13.25
C ALA A 12 10.31 -8.25 13.00
N LEU A 13 9.43 -9.03 13.66
CA LEU A 13 7.99 -8.83 13.58
C LEU A 13 7.57 -7.53 14.29
N SER A 14 8.01 -7.34 15.53
CA SER A 14 7.67 -6.13 16.30
C SER A 14 8.13 -4.84 15.59
N ASP A 15 9.32 -4.85 14.99
CA ASP A 15 9.80 -3.71 14.19
C ASP A 15 8.95 -3.50 12.91
N PHE A 16 8.53 -4.58 12.25
CA PHE A 16 7.64 -4.51 11.09
C PHE A 16 6.29 -3.89 11.41
N GLU A 17 5.67 -4.35 12.50
CA GLU A 17 4.41 -3.82 12.98
C GLU A 17 4.52 -2.35 13.42
N ALA A 18 5.65 -1.98 14.03
CA ALA A 18 5.91 -0.58 14.41
C ALA A 18 6.02 0.34 13.17
N GLU A 19 6.70 -0.09 12.10
CA GLU A 19 6.74 0.67 10.85
C GLU A 19 5.37 0.76 10.18
N LEU A 20 4.61 -0.33 10.17
CA LEU A 20 3.27 -0.34 9.61
C LEU A 20 2.32 0.61 10.37
N ARG A 21 2.42 0.62 11.70
CA ARG A 21 1.68 1.57 12.55
C ARG A 21 2.06 3.02 12.24
N ALA A 22 3.36 3.30 12.07
CA ALA A 22 3.82 4.65 11.71
C ALA A 22 3.29 5.11 10.35
N VAL A 23 3.18 4.20 9.37
CA VAL A 23 2.51 4.49 8.09
C VAL A 23 1.03 4.81 8.32
N GLN A 24 0.31 3.98 9.09
CA GLN A 24 -1.11 4.20 9.39
C GLN A 24 -1.36 5.52 10.12
N GLU A 25 -0.52 5.88 11.09
CA GLU A 25 -0.57 7.16 11.80
C GLU A 25 -0.34 8.34 10.85
N THR A 26 0.59 8.21 9.90
CA THR A 26 0.83 9.22 8.85
C THR A 26 -0.40 9.42 7.96
N LEU A 27 -1.07 8.33 7.57
CA LEU A 27 -2.30 8.38 6.80
C LEU A 27 -3.44 9.01 7.62
N ALA A 28 -3.61 8.59 8.87
CA ALA A 28 -4.65 9.10 9.77
C ALA A 28 -4.51 10.61 10.03
N ALA A 29 -3.29 11.07 10.31
CA ALA A 29 -3.02 12.51 10.50
C ALA A 29 -3.37 13.31 9.23
N ALA A 30 -3.02 12.81 8.04
CA ALA A 30 -3.39 13.46 6.80
C ALA A 30 -4.91 13.53 6.59
N ILE A 31 -5.67 12.51 7.03
CA ILE A 31 -7.14 12.52 6.96
C ILE A 31 -7.73 13.51 7.98
N GLU A 32 -7.17 13.56 9.19
CA GLU A 32 -7.61 14.50 10.24
C GLU A 32 -7.39 15.95 9.82
N GLU A 33 -6.25 16.27 9.21
CA GLU A 33 -5.93 17.60 8.67
C GLU A 33 -6.93 18.12 7.63
N LEU A 34 -7.61 17.22 6.90
CA LEU A 34 -8.62 17.60 5.90
C LEU A 34 -9.85 18.25 6.54
N GLY A 35 -10.16 17.89 7.79
CA GLY A 35 -11.27 18.43 8.56
C GLY A 35 -12.65 18.08 7.99
N MET A 36 -13.69 18.51 8.71
CA MET A 36 -15.08 18.24 8.36
C MET A 36 -15.59 19.10 7.20
N PRO A 37 -16.46 18.59 6.30
CA PRO A 37 -17.02 17.22 6.25
C PRO A 37 -16.19 16.23 5.42
N LEU A 38 -15.19 16.70 4.67
CA LEU A 38 -14.45 15.87 3.71
C LEU A 38 -13.61 14.78 4.40
N GLY A 39 -13.07 15.06 5.57
CA GLY A 39 -12.34 14.10 6.40
C GLY A 39 -13.20 12.90 6.81
N GLU A 40 -14.49 13.09 7.09
CA GLU A 40 -15.41 11.98 7.40
C GLU A 40 -15.63 11.07 6.18
N LEU A 41 -15.79 11.67 4.99
CA LEU A 41 -15.90 10.92 3.73
C LEU A 41 -14.65 10.07 3.49
N VAL A 42 -13.46 10.67 3.61
CA VAL A 42 -12.19 9.97 3.40
C VAL A 42 -11.96 8.89 4.46
N HIS A 43 -12.28 9.18 5.73
CA HIS A 43 -12.16 8.22 6.82
C HIS A 43 -13.08 7.00 6.63
N ALA A 44 -14.27 7.19 6.05
CA ALA A 44 -15.13 6.07 5.70
C ALA A 44 -14.51 5.18 4.61
N GLN A 45 -13.83 5.78 3.61
CA GLN A 45 -13.14 5.03 2.56
C GLN A 45 -11.88 4.33 3.06
N SER A 46 -11.14 4.92 4.01
CA SER A 46 -9.91 4.29 4.55
C SER A 46 -10.18 2.96 5.26
N LYS A 47 -11.40 2.76 5.77
CA LYS A 47 -11.84 1.47 6.35
C LYS A 47 -12.05 0.40 5.28
N GLN A 48 -12.45 0.79 4.07
CA GLN A 48 -12.67 -0.13 2.96
C GLN A 48 -11.36 -0.56 2.29
N THR A 49 -10.32 0.27 2.37
CA THR A 49 -9.00 -0.02 1.79
C THR A 49 -8.09 -0.84 2.71
N ALA A 50 -8.56 -1.23 3.90
CA ALA A 50 -7.80 -2.06 4.83
C ALA A 50 -7.78 -3.55 4.42
N PRO A 51 -6.71 -4.31 4.74
CA PRO A 51 -5.47 -3.87 5.39
C PRO A 51 -4.48 -3.19 4.41
N ALA A 52 -3.48 -2.48 4.95
CA ALA A 52 -2.50 -1.69 4.17
C ALA A 52 -1.43 -2.57 3.47
N LEU A 53 -1.86 -3.35 2.47
CA LEU A 53 -1.04 -4.34 1.79
C LEU A 53 0.12 -3.76 0.97
N ARG A 54 -0.06 -2.58 0.36
CA ARG A 54 1.03 -1.91 -0.40
C ARG A 54 2.10 -1.45 0.55
N ALA A 55 1.69 -0.84 1.67
CA ALA A 55 2.63 -0.47 2.72
C ALA A 55 3.39 -1.71 3.22
N ALA A 56 2.68 -2.77 3.57
CA ALA A 56 3.29 -4.01 4.05
C ALA A 56 4.35 -4.58 3.06
N LEU A 57 4.01 -4.65 1.77
CA LEU A 57 4.94 -5.04 0.70
C LEU A 57 6.17 -4.13 0.67
N ILE A 58 5.98 -2.81 0.65
CA ILE A 58 7.08 -1.82 0.55
C ILE A 58 7.97 -1.86 1.78
N LEU A 59 7.38 -2.01 2.98
CA LEU A 59 8.11 -2.11 4.24
C LEU A 59 8.99 -3.38 4.31
N ALA A 60 8.58 -4.46 3.64
CA ALA A 60 9.36 -5.67 3.54
C ALA A 60 10.43 -5.60 2.44
N ALA A 61 10.01 -5.25 1.22
CA ALA A 61 10.88 -5.21 0.05
C ALA A 61 11.91 -4.08 0.12
N GLY A 62 11.58 -2.93 0.72
CA GLY A 62 12.51 -1.80 0.84
C GLY A 62 13.38 -1.82 2.09
N TYR A 63 13.34 -2.88 2.89
CA TYR A 63 14.11 -2.98 4.12
C TYR A 63 15.60 -3.12 3.81
N ALA A 64 16.40 -2.37 4.58
CA ALA A 64 17.86 -2.38 4.52
C ALA A 64 18.37 -2.79 5.91
N PRO A 65 18.95 -3.99 6.09
CA PRO A 65 19.40 -4.51 7.40
C PRO A 65 20.42 -3.62 8.13
N HIS A 66 21.15 -2.80 7.37
CA HIS A 66 22.12 -1.82 7.88
C HIS A 66 21.76 -0.39 7.46
N GLY A 67 20.47 -0.16 7.18
CA GLY A 67 19.96 1.16 6.84
C GLY A 67 20.00 2.11 8.03
N ASP A 68 20.21 3.39 7.73
CA ASP A 68 20.09 4.48 8.68
C ASP A 68 18.63 4.96 8.81
N GLU A 69 18.40 5.92 9.71
CA GLU A 69 17.06 6.51 9.90
C GLU A 69 16.55 7.19 8.62
N GLN A 70 17.44 7.72 7.78
CA GLN A 70 17.04 8.30 6.51
C GLN A 70 16.48 7.23 5.56
N SER A 71 17.14 6.08 5.43
CA SER A 71 16.67 4.95 4.63
C SER A 71 15.34 4.42 5.15
N ARG A 72 15.19 4.33 6.48
CA ARG A 72 13.93 4.01 7.13
C ARG A 72 12.82 5.01 6.79
N ARG A 73 13.09 6.30 6.96
CA ARG A 73 12.14 7.38 6.67
C ARG A 73 11.68 7.37 5.20
N ARG A 74 12.60 7.14 4.25
CA ARG A 74 12.27 7.02 2.82
C ARG A 74 11.30 5.88 2.55
N ARG A 75 11.52 4.72 3.18
CA ARG A 75 10.66 3.55 3.06
C ARG A 75 9.26 3.80 3.64
N LEU A 76 9.18 4.43 4.81
CA LEU A 76 7.90 4.83 5.41
C LEU A 76 7.11 5.79 4.50
N TYR A 77 7.78 6.79 3.92
CA TYR A 77 7.12 7.73 3.02
C TYR A 77 6.66 7.10 1.70
N LEU A 78 7.44 6.20 1.10
CA LEU A 78 7.00 5.46 -0.08
C LEU A 78 5.77 4.57 0.23
N ALA A 79 5.79 3.90 1.38
CA ALA A 79 4.68 3.08 1.85
C ALA A 79 3.40 3.92 2.04
N ALA A 80 3.51 5.05 2.73
CA ALA A 80 2.39 5.98 2.94
C ALA A 80 1.90 6.59 1.61
N ALA A 81 2.81 6.94 0.69
CA ALA A 81 2.45 7.52 -0.60
C ALA A 81 1.56 6.57 -1.42
N LEU A 82 1.92 5.29 -1.52
CA LEU A 82 1.14 4.33 -2.33
C LEU A 82 -0.18 3.91 -1.67
N GLU A 83 -0.27 3.88 -0.34
CA GLU A 83 -1.56 3.69 0.34
C GLU A 83 -2.47 4.92 0.23
N MET A 84 -1.92 6.13 0.38
CA MET A 84 -2.70 7.36 0.20
C MET A 84 -3.17 7.52 -1.24
N LEU A 85 -2.35 7.11 -2.22
CA LEU A 85 -2.76 7.07 -3.62
C LEU A 85 -3.92 6.09 -3.83
N TYR A 86 -3.85 4.88 -3.25
CA TYR A 86 -4.95 3.93 -3.33
C TYR A 86 -6.24 4.44 -2.71
N LEU A 87 -6.13 5.12 -1.55
CA LEU A 87 -7.25 5.78 -0.91
C LEU A 87 -7.86 6.89 -1.80
N ALA A 88 -7.03 7.70 -2.46
CA ALA A 88 -7.49 8.72 -3.39
C ALA A 88 -8.30 8.12 -4.55
N LEU A 89 -7.84 6.99 -5.12
CA LEU A 89 -8.57 6.27 -6.16
C LEU A 89 -9.93 5.77 -5.64
N HIS A 90 -9.97 5.19 -4.44
CA HIS A 90 -11.22 4.72 -3.82
C HIS A 90 -12.24 5.85 -3.60
N VAL A 91 -11.76 7.02 -3.14
CA VAL A 91 -12.61 8.21 -3.02
C VAL A 91 -13.18 8.59 -4.38
N HIS A 92 -12.35 8.72 -5.43
CA HIS A 92 -12.84 9.07 -6.77
C HIS A 92 -13.82 8.05 -7.37
N ARG A 93 -13.72 6.76 -7.02
CA ARG A 93 -14.67 5.73 -7.50
C ARG A 93 -16.10 5.94 -7.01
N LEU A 94 -16.30 6.68 -5.92
CA LEU A 94 -17.65 7.06 -5.48
C LEU A 94 -18.39 7.86 -6.57
N LEU A 95 -17.68 8.65 -7.40
CA LEU A 95 -18.27 9.35 -8.54
C LEU A 95 -18.69 8.41 -9.66
N VAL A 96 -17.87 7.39 -9.95
CA VAL A 96 -18.19 6.41 -11.00
C VAL A 96 -19.42 5.61 -10.60
N ASN A 97 -19.51 5.22 -9.32
CA ASN A 97 -20.68 4.52 -8.78
C ASN A 97 -21.93 5.40 -8.81
N ALA A 98 -21.79 6.68 -8.44
CA ALA A 98 -22.87 7.65 -8.51
C ALA A 98 -23.36 7.86 -9.96
N ALA A 99 -22.47 8.00 -10.94
CA ALA A 99 -22.82 8.11 -12.35
C ALA A 99 -23.61 6.89 -12.87
N ALA A 100 -23.32 5.69 -12.36
CA ALA A 100 -24.08 4.49 -12.69
C ALA A 100 -25.51 4.49 -12.12
N LEU A 101 -25.75 5.15 -10.98
CA LEU A 101 -27.08 5.36 -10.40
C LEU A 101 -27.84 6.46 -11.16
N GLU A 102 -27.15 7.52 -11.58
CA GLU A 102 -27.72 8.57 -12.44
C GLU A 102 -28.24 8.00 -13.76
N ALA A 103 -27.47 7.11 -14.38
CA ALA A 103 -27.88 6.39 -15.58
C ALA A 103 -29.12 5.50 -15.38
N GLN A 104 -29.46 5.16 -14.14
CA GLN A 104 -30.67 4.41 -13.76
C GLN A 104 -31.85 5.33 -13.38
N GLY A 105 -31.67 6.65 -13.44
CA GLY A 105 -32.71 7.65 -13.22
C GLY A 105 -32.73 8.29 -11.82
N GLU A 106 -31.69 8.10 -11.01
CA GLU A 106 -31.54 8.80 -9.72
C GLU A 106 -30.87 10.18 -9.92
N ASP A 107 -31.40 11.23 -9.30
CA ASP A 107 -30.78 12.56 -9.34
C ASP A 107 -29.51 12.60 -8.46
N LEU A 108 -28.38 13.03 -9.04
CA LEU A 108 -27.14 13.20 -8.29
C LEU A 108 -27.02 14.56 -7.61
N ASP A 109 -26.65 14.54 -6.33
CA ASP A 109 -26.32 15.75 -5.58
C ASP A 109 -24.99 16.35 -6.06
N ARG A 110 -25.03 17.58 -6.58
CA ARG A 110 -23.84 18.33 -7.01
C ARG A 110 -22.85 18.57 -5.87
N SER A 111 -23.33 18.72 -4.65
CA SER A 111 -22.49 18.87 -3.45
C SER A 111 -21.66 17.61 -3.21
N PHE A 112 -22.26 16.43 -3.38
CA PHE A 112 -21.57 15.14 -3.29
C PHE A 112 -20.48 15.00 -4.36
N ILE A 113 -20.79 15.36 -5.61
CA ILE A 113 -19.83 15.32 -6.71
C ILE A 113 -18.62 16.21 -6.40
N GLY A 114 -18.87 17.48 -6.08
CA GLY A 114 -17.80 18.44 -5.76
C GLY A 114 -16.95 18.00 -4.56
N SER A 115 -17.60 17.52 -3.50
CA SER A 115 -16.93 17.05 -2.28
C SER A 115 -16.02 15.85 -2.55
N THR A 116 -16.47 14.90 -3.38
CA THR A 116 -15.69 13.70 -3.69
C THR A 116 -14.50 14.01 -4.58
N ILE A 117 -14.64 14.90 -5.58
CA ILE A 117 -13.52 15.37 -6.40
C ILE A 117 -12.45 16.01 -5.52
N LEU A 118 -12.84 17.00 -4.70
CA LEU A 118 -11.90 17.75 -3.86
C LEU A 118 -11.24 16.88 -2.78
N ALA A 119 -11.98 15.93 -2.19
CA ALA A 119 -11.42 14.99 -1.23
C ALA A 119 -10.40 14.04 -1.89
N GLY A 120 -10.69 13.54 -3.09
CA GLY A 120 -9.76 12.72 -3.87
C GLY A 120 -8.51 13.50 -4.26
N ASP A 121 -8.65 14.72 -4.77
CA ASP A 121 -7.55 15.61 -5.13
C ASP A 121 -6.66 15.94 -3.93
N TYR A 122 -7.26 16.14 -2.75
CA TYR A 122 -6.52 16.30 -1.50
C TYR A 122 -5.67 15.06 -1.18
N CYS A 123 -6.27 13.88 -1.16
CA CYS A 123 -5.54 12.63 -0.91
C CYS A 123 -4.42 12.42 -1.94
N PHE A 124 -4.69 12.70 -3.21
CA PHE A 124 -3.69 12.66 -4.27
C PHE A 124 -2.50 13.60 -4.00
N SER A 125 -2.79 14.85 -3.65
CA SER A 125 -1.77 15.83 -3.27
C SER A 125 -0.93 15.36 -2.07
N ARG A 126 -1.56 14.77 -1.05
CA ARG A 126 -0.85 14.17 0.10
C ARG A 126 0.04 13.01 -0.32
N ALA A 127 -0.44 12.12 -1.19
CA ALA A 127 0.34 11.01 -1.73
C ALA A 127 1.59 11.51 -2.48
N ALA A 128 1.43 12.51 -3.35
CA ALA A 128 2.54 13.12 -4.08
C ALA A 128 3.54 13.81 -3.13
N SER A 129 3.05 14.50 -2.10
CA SER A 129 3.91 15.08 -1.06
C SER A 129 4.71 14.01 -0.33
N MET A 130 4.10 12.89 0.05
CA MET A 130 4.80 11.77 0.69
C MET A 130 5.86 11.16 -0.24
N ALA A 131 5.55 10.96 -1.53
CA ALA A 131 6.53 10.49 -2.50
C ALA A 131 7.72 11.45 -2.63
N ALA A 132 7.49 12.76 -2.62
CA ALA A 132 8.56 13.76 -2.65
C ALA A 132 9.44 13.72 -1.38
N GLN A 133 8.87 13.44 -0.21
CA GLN A 133 9.60 13.31 1.05
C GLN A 133 10.54 12.10 1.12
N THR A 134 10.47 11.19 0.13
CA THR A 134 11.50 10.17 -0.07
C THR A 134 12.85 10.75 -0.51
N ASP A 135 12.89 12.03 -0.93
CA ASP A 135 14.11 12.71 -1.35
C ASP A 135 14.90 11.88 -2.39
N SER A 136 14.13 11.29 -3.32
CA SER A 136 14.64 10.40 -4.38
C SER A 136 13.88 10.68 -5.68
N PRO A 137 14.50 11.36 -6.65
CA PRO A 137 13.89 11.63 -7.95
C PRO A 137 13.44 10.35 -8.69
N ALA A 138 14.17 9.24 -8.49
CA ALA A 138 13.80 7.94 -9.05
C ALA A 138 12.47 7.44 -8.48
N ILE A 139 12.25 7.59 -7.17
CA ILE A 139 11.00 7.17 -6.52
C ILE A 139 9.84 8.07 -6.93
N VAL A 140 10.05 9.39 -7.00
CA VAL A 140 9.03 10.33 -7.49
C VAL A 140 8.63 9.98 -8.92
N THR A 141 9.59 9.62 -9.78
CA THR A 141 9.32 9.17 -11.16
C THR A 141 8.48 7.89 -11.18
N ARG A 142 8.83 6.88 -10.36
CA ARG A 142 8.06 5.64 -10.26
C ARG A 142 6.64 5.88 -9.73
N PHE A 143 6.49 6.76 -8.74
CA PHE A 143 5.17 7.15 -8.23
C PHE A 143 4.32 7.80 -9.34
N ALA A 144 4.89 8.72 -10.12
CA ALA A 144 4.20 9.35 -11.24
C ALA A 144 3.80 8.33 -12.32
N GLN A 145 4.67 7.35 -12.62
CA GLN A 145 4.38 6.25 -13.54
C GLN A 145 3.26 5.33 -13.03
N ALA A 146 3.26 5.04 -11.73
CA ALA A 146 2.19 4.28 -11.08
C ALA A 146 0.84 5.01 -11.21
N LEU A 147 0.82 6.31 -10.90
CA LEU A 147 -0.35 7.16 -11.10
C LEU A 147 -0.82 7.14 -12.56
N GLN A 148 0.08 7.35 -13.51
CA GLN A 148 -0.27 7.33 -14.93
C GLN A 148 -0.90 6.00 -15.31
N THR A 149 -0.32 4.88 -14.88
CA THR A 149 -0.81 3.53 -15.16
C THR A 149 -2.22 3.32 -14.63
N VAL A 150 -2.51 3.73 -13.39
CA VAL A 150 -3.85 3.60 -12.82
C VAL A 150 -4.85 4.53 -13.48
N SER A 151 -4.49 5.79 -13.75
CA SER A 151 -5.37 6.73 -14.43
C SER A 151 -5.74 6.25 -15.84
N GLU A 152 -4.76 5.80 -16.62
CA GLU A 152 -5.00 5.23 -17.95
C GLU A 152 -5.83 3.94 -17.88
N GLY A 153 -5.58 3.09 -16.88
CA GLY A 153 -6.37 1.89 -16.61
C GLY A 153 -7.85 2.20 -16.36
N HIS A 154 -8.13 3.16 -15.48
CA HIS A 154 -9.49 3.62 -15.18
C HIS A 154 -10.17 4.26 -16.38
N LEU A 155 -9.47 5.09 -17.15
CA LEU A 155 -10.03 5.70 -18.37
C LEU A 155 -10.39 4.64 -19.40
N ARG A 156 -9.53 3.63 -19.63
CA ARG A 156 -9.85 2.51 -20.52
C ARG A 156 -11.07 1.74 -20.02
N ALA A 157 -11.17 1.46 -18.72
CA ALA A 157 -12.32 0.76 -18.15
C ALA A 157 -13.63 1.56 -18.29
N LEU A 158 -13.56 2.89 -18.21
CA LEU A 158 -14.73 3.77 -18.39
C LEU A 158 -15.24 3.78 -19.85
N PHE A 159 -14.34 3.78 -20.83
CA PHE A 159 -14.69 3.87 -22.26
C PHE A 159 -14.81 2.52 -22.98
N ALA A 160 -14.33 1.43 -22.38
CA ALA A 160 -14.42 0.07 -22.93
C ALA A 160 -14.82 -0.95 -21.85
N PRO A 161 -16.08 -0.94 -21.37
CA PRO A 161 -16.53 -1.76 -20.25
C PRO A 161 -16.50 -3.28 -20.50
N GLU A 162 -16.43 -3.70 -21.78
CA GLU A 162 -16.41 -5.12 -22.17
C GLU A 162 -15.02 -5.76 -22.06
N ALA A 163 -13.97 -4.98 -21.81
CA ALA A 163 -12.65 -5.49 -21.48
C ALA A 163 -12.60 -5.90 -19.99
N THR A 164 -11.85 -6.96 -19.67
CA THR A 164 -11.60 -7.41 -18.29
C THR A 164 -11.35 -6.23 -17.35
N GLY A 165 -12.08 -6.17 -16.24
CA GLY A 165 -12.03 -5.05 -15.30
C GLY A 165 -10.60 -4.68 -14.89
N PHE A 166 -10.29 -3.38 -14.85
CA PHE A 166 -8.98 -2.89 -14.43
C PHE A 166 -8.78 -3.12 -12.92
N ASP A 167 -7.69 -3.80 -12.57
CA ASP A 167 -7.30 -4.08 -11.20
C ASP A 167 -6.26 -3.07 -10.72
N GLU A 168 -6.73 -1.94 -10.16
CA GLU A 168 -5.84 -0.92 -9.59
C GLU A 168 -5.05 -1.44 -8.39
N ASN A 169 -5.54 -2.50 -7.71
CA ASN A 169 -4.87 -3.05 -6.55
C ASN A 169 -3.60 -3.79 -6.95
N ARG A 170 -3.70 -4.63 -7.97
CA ARG A 170 -2.54 -5.23 -8.64
C ARG A 170 -1.56 -4.17 -9.13
N ALA A 171 -2.02 -3.17 -9.88
CA ALA A 171 -1.15 -2.16 -10.47
C ALA A 171 -0.32 -1.41 -9.41
N LEU A 172 -0.93 -1.04 -8.28
CA LEU A 172 -0.21 -0.35 -7.21
C LEU A 172 0.69 -1.29 -6.38
N LEU A 173 0.35 -2.57 -6.23
CA LEU A 173 1.24 -3.56 -5.63
C LEU A 173 2.48 -3.79 -6.49
N GLU A 174 2.30 -3.91 -7.81
CA GLU A 174 3.39 -4.03 -8.78
C GLU A 174 4.30 -2.79 -8.75
N ALA A 175 3.72 -1.59 -8.76
CA ALA A 175 4.48 -0.34 -8.61
C ALA A 175 5.30 -0.30 -7.31
N GLY A 176 4.72 -0.76 -6.20
CA GLY A 176 5.43 -0.90 -4.92
C GLY A 176 6.60 -1.89 -5.00
N ALA A 177 6.40 -3.03 -5.65
CA ALA A 177 7.44 -4.05 -5.85
C ALA A 177 8.57 -3.59 -6.78
N GLU A 178 8.28 -2.70 -7.72
CA GLU A 178 9.30 -2.10 -8.58
C GLU A 178 10.11 -1.03 -7.84
N ALA A 179 9.46 -0.20 -7.03
CA ALA A 179 10.10 0.92 -6.34
C ALA A 179 10.86 0.53 -5.08
N ALA A 180 10.28 -0.34 -4.25
CA ALA A 180 10.83 -0.66 -2.92
C ALA A 180 12.27 -1.23 -2.96
N PRO A 181 12.65 -2.12 -3.90
CA PRO A 181 14.03 -2.62 -3.98
C PRO A 181 15.10 -1.54 -4.19
N ASP A 182 14.75 -0.36 -4.73
CA ASP A 182 15.68 0.77 -4.88
C ASP A 182 16.11 1.33 -3.50
N LEU A 183 15.31 1.09 -2.46
CA LEU A 183 15.57 1.52 -1.08
C LEU A 183 16.28 0.44 -0.24
N ALA A 184 16.36 -0.80 -0.72
CA ALA A 184 16.88 -1.93 0.05
C ALA A 184 18.40 -1.88 0.26
N GLY A 185 19.13 -1.00 -0.45
CA GLY A 185 20.59 -0.87 -0.32
C GLY A 185 21.36 -2.10 -0.81
N LEU A 186 20.75 -2.91 -1.67
CA LEU A 186 21.32 -4.15 -2.18
C LEU A 186 22.46 -3.90 -3.18
N PRO A 187 23.53 -4.72 -3.18
CA PRO A 187 24.50 -4.77 -4.26
C PRO A 187 23.82 -5.01 -5.63
N ALA A 188 24.30 -4.34 -6.67
CA ALA A 188 23.69 -4.38 -8.01
C ALA A 188 23.48 -5.79 -8.58
N HIS A 189 24.35 -6.76 -8.23
CA HIS A 189 24.25 -8.13 -8.71
C HIS A 189 23.12 -8.94 -8.05
N LEU A 190 22.65 -8.55 -6.86
CA LEU A 190 21.54 -9.20 -6.15
C LEU A 190 20.17 -8.60 -6.52
N LEU A 191 20.18 -7.38 -7.06
CA LEU A 191 18.98 -6.60 -7.33
C LEU A 191 18.00 -7.28 -8.30
N PRO A 192 18.42 -7.95 -9.40
CA PRO A 192 17.47 -8.62 -10.30
C PRO A 192 16.66 -9.73 -9.62
N GLY A 193 17.34 -10.59 -8.85
CA GLY A 193 16.67 -11.68 -8.12
C GLY A 193 15.73 -11.15 -7.04
N TYR A 194 16.16 -10.11 -6.32
CA TYR A 194 15.34 -9.48 -5.29
C TYR A 194 14.09 -8.78 -5.87
N ARG A 195 14.20 -8.12 -7.03
CA ARG A 195 13.04 -7.57 -7.75
C ARG A 195 12.08 -8.66 -8.20
N ALA A 196 12.61 -9.80 -8.69
CA ALA A 196 11.76 -10.92 -9.08
C ALA A 196 10.98 -11.49 -7.89
N ALA A 197 11.61 -11.58 -6.71
CA ALA A 197 10.91 -11.99 -5.49
C ALA A 197 9.83 -10.97 -5.09
N ALA A 198 10.11 -9.65 -5.16
CA ALA A 198 9.15 -8.59 -4.85
C ALA A 198 7.94 -8.62 -5.80
N ALA A 199 8.19 -8.81 -7.10
CA ALA A 199 7.13 -8.94 -8.10
C ALA A 199 6.26 -10.19 -7.87
N ALA A 200 6.88 -11.33 -7.55
CA ALA A 200 6.14 -12.55 -7.22
C ALA A 200 5.26 -12.37 -5.99
N LEU A 201 5.76 -11.70 -4.95
CA LEU A 201 4.97 -11.37 -3.77
C LEU A 201 3.80 -10.44 -4.11
N ALA A 202 4.03 -9.37 -4.89
CA ALA A 202 2.97 -8.47 -5.33
C ALA A 202 1.86 -9.21 -6.11
N ALA A 203 2.23 -10.12 -7.02
CA ALA A 203 1.26 -10.94 -7.74
C ALA A 203 0.45 -11.83 -6.78
N THR A 204 1.09 -12.50 -5.82
CA THR A 204 0.37 -13.34 -4.85
C THR A 204 -0.57 -12.55 -3.93
N LEU A 205 -0.19 -11.32 -3.57
CA LEU A 205 -1.05 -10.40 -2.81
C LEU A 205 -2.25 -9.94 -3.65
N ALA A 206 -2.04 -9.60 -4.92
CA ALA A 206 -3.09 -9.16 -5.82
C ALA A 206 -4.13 -10.27 -6.07
N ASP A 207 -3.68 -11.51 -6.27
CA ASP A 207 -4.55 -12.67 -6.51
C ASP A 207 -5.29 -13.15 -5.25
N SER A 208 -5.04 -12.55 -4.08
CA SER A 208 -5.49 -13.07 -2.78
C SER A 208 -5.12 -14.55 -2.57
N SER A 209 -4.07 -15.02 -3.25
CA SER A 209 -3.61 -16.41 -3.26
C SER A 209 -2.51 -16.66 -2.24
N LEU A 210 -2.12 -15.61 -1.51
CA LEU A 210 -1.05 -15.66 -0.54
C LEU A 210 -1.34 -16.68 0.57
N ASN A 211 -0.35 -17.52 0.83
CA ASN A 211 -0.36 -18.48 1.90
C ASN A 211 1.07 -18.73 2.39
N ALA A 212 1.20 -19.37 3.55
CA ALA A 212 2.49 -19.69 4.17
C ALA A 212 3.45 -20.41 3.21
N ARG A 213 2.94 -21.27 2.32
CA ARG A 213 3.74 -22.01 1.35
C ARG A 213 4.34 -21.10 0.28
N SER A 214 3.54 -20.17 -0.25
CA SER A 214 3.96 -19.23 -1.29
C SER A 214 5.08 -18.31 -0.77
N LEU A 215 4.94 -17.82 0.46
CA LEU A 215 5.97 -17.03 1.14
C LEU A 215 7.22 -17.85 1.47
N ALA A 216 7.04 -19.07 2.00
CA ALA A 216 8.16 -19.98 2.29
C ALA A 216 8.97 -20.34 1.03
N ALA A 217 8.34 -20.37 -0.14
CA ALA A 217 9.04 -20.59 -1.41
C ALA A 217 9.90 -19.39 -1.85
N LEU A 218 9.54 -18.18 -1.44
CA LEU A 218 10.30 -16.95 -1.79
C LEU A 218 11.50 -16.74 -0.86
N LEU A 219 11.41 -17.08 0.42
CA LEU A 219 12.48 -16.83 1.41
C LEU A 219 13.86 -17.34 1.00
N PRO A 220 14.04 -18.57 0.46
CA PRO A 220 15.36 -19.07 0.06
C PRO A 220 16.00 -18.30 -1.10
N THR A 221 15.20 -17.54 -1.87
CA THR A 221 15.70 -16.72 -2.99
C THR A 221 16.29 -15.38 -2.54
N LEU A 222 16.04 -14.99 -1.29
CA LEU A 222 16.45 -13.71 -0.72
C LEU A 222 17.78 -13.86 0.03
N PRO A 223 18.62 -12.81 0.07
CA PRO A 223 19.82 -12.81 0.89
C PRO A 223 19.46 -12.97 2.37
N ALA A 224 20.29 -13.70 3.13
CA ALA A 224 19.98 -14.12 4.50
C ALA A 224 19.56 -12.97 5.43
N ASP A 225 20.25 -11.82 5.34
CA ASP A 225 19.99 -10.66 6.19
C ASP A 225 18.63 -9.98 5.92
N TYR A 226 18.01 -10.25 4.77
CA TYR A 226 16.72 -9.69 4.36
C TYR A 226 15.55 -10.62 4.67
N GLN A 227 15.82 -11.92 4.84
CA GLN A 227 14.79 -12.93 5.12
C GLN A 227 13.96 -12.64 6.38
N PRO A 228 14.51 -12.16 7.51
CA PRO A 228 13.72 -11.87 8.71
C PRO A 228 12.58 -10.87 8.45
N ARG A 229 12.81 -9.86 7.59
CA ARG A 229 11.77 -8.88 7.26
C ARG A 229 10.63 -9.49 6.46
N TRP A 230 10.95 -10.36 5.52
CA TRP A 230 9.95 -11.05 4.72
C TRP A 230 9.19 -12.11 5.53
N GLN A 231 9.84 -12.72 6.52
CA GLN A 231 9.19 -13.59 7.51
C GLN A 231 8.23 -12.80 8.40
N ALA A 232 8.60 -11.59 8.84
CA ALA A 232 7.72 -10.70 9.61
C ALA A 232 6.46 -10.34 8.82
N LEU A 233 6.60 -9.97 7.54
CA LEU A 233 5.47 -9.75 6.64
C LEU A 233 4.55 -10.98 6.56
N ALA A 234 5.14 -12.16 6.36
CA ALA A 234 4.40 -13.42 6.30
C ALA A 234 3.59 -13.68 7.58
N GLN A 235 4.21 -13.48 8.74
CA GLN A 235 3.57 -13.64 10.04
C GLN A 235 2.43 -12.65 10.24
N TRP A 236 2.64 -11.37 9.92
CA TRP A 236 1.60 -10.34 9.99
C TRP A 236 0.40 -10.68 9.10
N LEU A 237 0.63 -11.07 7.84
CA LEU A 237 -0.45 -11.45 6.90
C LEU A 237 -1.26 -12.65 7.41
N MET A 238 -0.61 -13.65 8.00
CA MET A 238 -1.30 -14.79 8.61
C MET A 238 -2.16 -14.36 9.82
N GLY A 239 -1.68 -13.40 10.62
CA GLY A 239 -2.45 -12.81 11.73
C GLY A 239 -3.70 -12.04 11.27
N GLU A 240 -3.59 -11.26 10.20
CA GLU A 240 -4.74 -10.54 9.60
C GLU A 240 -5.81 -11.51 9.09
N HIS A 241 -5.42 -12.64 8.48
CA HIS A 241 -6.38 -13.67 8.06
C HIS A 241 -7.14 -14.29 9.25
N THR A 242 -6.49 -14.48 10.40
CA THR A 242 -7.17 -15.00 11.60
C THR A 242 -8.14 -13.98 12.20
N ASN A 243 -7.74 -12.72 12.37
CA ASN A 243 -8.61 -11.66 12.88
C ASN A 243 -9.81 -11.39 11.95
N GLY A 244 -9.59 -11.45 10.63
CA GLY A 244 -10.65 -11.27 9.63
C GLY A 244 -11.67 -12.42 9.55
N GLN A 245 -11.33 -13.62 10.01
CA GLN A 245 -12.26 -14.74 10.12
C GLN A 245 -13.10 -14.67 11.41
N ASP A 246 -12.52 -14.21 12.51
CA ASP A 246 -13.23 -14.04 13.78
C ASP A 246 -14.20 -12.84 13.76
N ALA A 247 -13.83 -11.73 13.13
CA ALA A 247 -14.73 -10.58 12.96
C ALA A 247 -16.01 -10.91 12.17
N ARG A 248 -15.94 -11.86 11.22
CA ARG A 248 -17.10 -12.35 10.45
C ARG A 248 -17.95 -13.39 11.20
N ARG A 249 -17.49 -13.88 12.36
CA ARG A 249 -18.20 -14.85 13.21
C ARG A 249 -18.93 -14.21 14.39
N SER A 250 -18.85 -12.89 14.57
CA SER A 250 -19.64 -12.18 15.57
C SER A 250 -21.14 -12.31 15.26
N PRO A 251 -21.97 -12.83 16.19
CA PRO A 251 -23.40 -12.96 15.96
C PRO A 251 -24.05 -11.57 15.87
N ALA A 252 -24.94 -11.39 14.90
CA ALA A 252 -25.74 -10.17 14.76
C ALA A 252 -26.42 -9.81 16.09
N PRO A 253 -26.50 -8.52 16.46
CA PRO A 253 -27.18 -8.12 17.68
C PRO A 253 -28.64 -8.60 17.63
N ARG A 254 -29.05 -9.35 18.65
CA ARG A 254 -30.44 -9.76 18.81
C ARG A 254 -31.27 -8.51 19.08
N SER A 255 -32.09 -8.13 18.10
CA SER A 255 -33.21 -7.20 18.23
C SER A 255 -34.28 -7.77 19.15
#